data_AF-A0A367M355-F1
#
_entry.id   AF-A0A367M355-F1
#
_cell.length_a   1.000
_cell.length_b   1.000
_cell.length_c   1.000
_cell.angle_alpha   90.00
_cell.angle_beta   90.00
_cell.angle_gamma   90.00
#
_symmetry.space_group_name_H-M   'P 1'
#
loop_
_entity.id
_entity.type
_entity.pdbx_description
1 polymer ?
#
loop_
_entity_poly.entity_id
_entity_poly.type
_entity_poly.pdbx_seq_one_letter_code
_entity_poly.pdbx_strand_id
1 'polypeptide(L)'
;MRTVKKALLVVGMIVLAVVGVVVYYVANPNLPHYQAPSEVRYLPQWQDEARQRFYYTPQGTLVKGLHYDWFSALELPFSEEPFAAPEYLARFGFLVDPQQKASDLNPGNLPVGFSQHRDEKTGTRYLDITCAACHTGELRYQGKSLRIDGGAAMHSIAATVPTLRGGAFGQALG
;
A
#
# COMPACT_ATOMS: atom_id res chain seq x y z
N MET A 1 1.69 -28.71 43.86
CA MET A 1 0.66 -28.83 42.79
C MET A 1 -0.25 -27.61 42.64
N ARG A 2 -0.81 -27.06 43.73
CA ARG A 2 -1.78 -25.93 43.67
C ARG A 2 -1.18 -24.59 43.24
N THR A 3 0.08 -24.32 43.60
CA THR A 3 0.86 -23.15 43.17
C THR A 3 1.24 -23.20 41.69
N VAL A 4 1.70 -24.35 41.21
CA VAL A 4 2.02 -24.59 39.79
C VAL A 4 0.79 -24.38 38.89
N LYS A 5 -0.39 -24.88 39.28
CA LYS A 5 -1.64 -24.63 38.55
C LYS A 5 -1.99 -23.15 38.47
N LYS A 6 -1.84 -22.39 39.57
CA LYS A 6 -2.07 -20.94 39.59
C LYS A 6 -1.09 -20.19 38.68
N ALA A 7 0.19 -20.54 38.71
CA ALA A 7 1.20 -19.97 37.83
C ALA A 7 0.88 -20.22 36.35
N LEU A 8 0.51 -21.45 35.98
CA LEU A 8 0.10 -21.78 34.61
C LEU A 8 -1.14 -21.00 34.17
N LEU A 9 -2.13 -20.79 35.05
CA LEU A 9 -3.30 -19.97 34.75
C LEU A 9 -2.93 -18.50 34.50
N VAL A 10 -2.02 -17.94 35.29
CA VAL A 10 -1.55 -16.56 35.10
C VAL A 10 -0.81 -16.42 33.77
N VAL A 11 0.10 -17.35 33.45
CA VAL A 11 0.80 -17.35 32.15
C VAL A 11 -0.20 -17.47 31.00
N GLY A 12 -1.18 -18.37 31.12
CA GLY A 12 -2.23 -18.53 30.11
C GLY A 12 -3.03 -17.24 29.88
N MET A 13 -3.41 -16.53 30.94
CA MET A 13 -4.10 -15.24 30.82
C MET A 13 -3.21 -14.16 30.18
N ILE A 14 -1.91 -14.12 30.50
CA ILE A 14 -0.98 -13.17 29.88
C ILE A 14 -0.86 -13.45 28.39
N VAL A 15 -0.68 -14.71 27.99
CA VAL A 15 -0.62 -15.10 26.57
C VAL A 15 -1.89 -14.70 25.85
N LEU A 16 -3.06 -14.97 26.44
CA LEU A 16 -4.34 -14.64 25.84
C LEU A 16 -4.54 -13.11 25.70
N ALA A 17 -4.11 -12.33 26.70
CA ALA A 17 -4.11 -10.88 26.62
C ALA A 17 -3.18 -10.36 25.50
N VAL A 18 -1.96 -10.91 25.39
CA VAL A 18 -1.01 -10.54 24.32
C VAL A 18 -1.58 -10.89 22.95
N VAL A 19 -2.14 -12.08 22.77
CA VAL A 19 -2.80 -12.48 21.52
C VAL A 19 -3.98 -11.55 21.20
N GLY A 20 -4.81 -11.22 22.20
CA GLY A 20 -5.91 -10.27 22.03
C GLY A 20 -5.45 -8.90 21.54
N VAL A 21 -4.36 -8.37 22.11
CA VAL A 21 -3.76 -7.10 21.68
C VAL A 21 -3.24 -7.19 20.25
N VAL A 22 -2.53 -8.26 19.89
CA VAL A 22 -2.02 -8.48 18.53
C VAL A 22 -3.17 -8.55 17.52
N VAL A 23 -4.18 -9.37 17.79
CA VAL A 23 -5.36 -9.50 16.92
C VAL A 23 -6.08 -8.16 16.75
N TYR A 24 -6.22 -7.39 17.84
CA TYR A 24 -6.86 -6.07 17.79
C TYR A 24 -6.12 -5.11 16.85
N TYR A 25 -4.80 -4.98 16.96
CA TYR A 25 -4.01 -4.07 16.12
C TYR A 25 -3.83 -4.55 14.68
N VAL A 26 -3.92 -5.86 14.44
CA VAL A 26 -3.97 -6.41 13.08
C VAL A 26 -5.30 -6.09 12.41
N ALA A 27 -6.42 -6.24 13.13
CA ALA A 27 -7.75 -5.91 12.62
C ALA A 27 -7.98 -4.39 12.50
N ASN A 28 -7.37 -3.59 13.38
CA ASN A 28 -7.58 -2.16 13.48
C ASN A 28 -6.24 -1.41 13.44
N PRO A 29 -5.56 -1.40 12.29
CA PRO A 29 -4.30 -0.67 12.16
C PRO A 29 -4.57 0.83 12.31
N ASN A 30 -3.72 1.51 13.10
CA ASN A 30 -3.77 2.95 13.29
C ASN A 30 -3.23 3.68 12.06
N LEU A 31 -4.01 3.67 10.97
CA LEU A 31 -3.72 4.33 9.72
C LEU A 31 -4.61 5.57 9.56
N PRO A 32 -4.08 6.67 8.99
CA PRO A 32 -4.88 7.84 8.69
C PRO A 32 -6.13 7.49 7.86
N HIS A 33 -7.18 8.29 8.04
CA HIS A 33 -8.34 8.24 7.15
C HIS A 33 -7.94 8.86 5.81
N TYR A 34 -8.11 8.10 4.73
CA TYR A 34 -7.88 8.63 3.40
C TYR A 34 -9.02 9.59 3.03
N GLN A 35 -8.64 10.81 2.64
CA GLN A 35 -9.55 11.80 2.06
C GLN A 35 -9.21 11.92 0.59
N ALA A 36 -10.09 11.39 -0.26
CA ALA A 36 -9.92 11.50 -1.71
C ALA A 36 -9.97 12.98 -2.12
N PRO A 37 -8.99 13.46 -2.93
CA PRO A 37 -9.06 14.80 -3.46
C PRO A 37 -10.28 14.94 -4.37
N SER A 38 -10.94 16.09 -4.35
CA SER A 38 -12.02 16.38 -5.31
C SER A 38 -11.51 16.43 -6.75
N GLU A 39 -10.21 16.67 -6.91
CA GLU A 39 -9.54 16.81 -8.19
C GLU A 39 -8.03 16.57 -8.06
N VAL A 40 -7.45 15.86 -9.04
CA VAL A 40 -6.01 15.73 -9.23
C VAL A 40 -5.60 16.56 -10.46
N ARG A 41 -4.74 17.54 -10.25
CA ARG A 41 -4.13 18.35 -11.31
C ARG A 41 -2.73 17.83 -11.60
N TYR A 42 -2.40 17.73 -12.87
CA TYR A 42 -1.05 17.40 -13.33
C TYR A 42 -0.37 18.65 -13.88
N LEU A 43 0.96 18.71 -13.77
CA LEU A 43 1.74 19.69 -14.51
C LEU A 43 1.74 19.35 -16.00
N PRO A 44 1.88 20.34 -16.92
CA PRO A 44 1.92 20.12 -18.36
C PRO A 44 3.28 19.55 -18.81
N GLN A 45 3.75 18.49 -18.13
CA GLN A 45 5.01 17.82 -18.42
C GLN A 45 4.82 16.76 -19.51
N TRP A 46 3.77 15.94 -19.38
CA TRP A 46 3.53 14.76 -20.23
C TRP A 46 2.09 14.62 -20.69
N GLN A 47 1.92 13.92 -21.80
CA GLN A 47 0.64 13.37 -22.23
C GLN A 47 0.24 12.16 -21.37
N ASP A 48 -1.05 11.84 -21.35
CA ASP A 48 -1.61 10.79 -20.49
C ASP A 48 -1.00 9.41 -20.77
N GLU A 49 -0.78 9.05 -22.03
CA GLU A 49 -0.17 7.77 -22.40
C GLU A 49 1.29 7.65 -21.97
N ALA A 50 2.02 8.76 -21.99
CA ALA A 50 3.41 8.80 -21.50
C ALA A 50 3.44 8.66 -19.97
N ARG A 51 2.50 9.32 -19.27
CA ARG A 51 2.35 9.20 -17.82
C ARG A 51 1.99 7.80 -17.38
N GLN A 52 1.03 7.16 -18.04
CA GLN A 52 0.65 5.78 -17.73
C GLN A 52 1.83 4.82 -17.92
N ARG A 53 2.63 4.99 -18.99
CA ARG A 53 3.86 4.20 -19.17
C ARG A 53 4.88 4.47 -18.08
N PHE A 54 5.10 5.72 -17.69
CA PHE A 54 6.00 6.02 -16.57
C PHE A 54 5.52 5.36 -15.27
N TYR A 55 4.22 5.41 -14.97
CA TYR A 55 3.65 4.82 -13.76
C TYR A 55 3.79 3.31 -13.71
N TYR A 56 3.59 2.62 -14.83
CA TYR A 56 3.29 1.20 -14.83
C TYR A 56 4.27 0.33 -15.63
N THR A 57 5.33 0.90 -16.20
CA THR A 57 6.37 0.09 -16.85
C THR A 57 7.15 -0.71 -15.80
N PRO A 58 7.14 -2.05 -15.84
CA PRO A 58 7.83 -2.88 -14.87
C PRO A 58 9.36 -2.74 -14.99
N GLN A 59 10.05 -2.90 -13.86
CA GLN A 59 11.50 -2.77 -13.69
C GLN A 59 12.17 -4.02 -13.10
N GLY A 60 11.38 -5.04 -12.72
CA GLY A 60 11.90 -6.30 -12.22
C GLY A 60 12.43 -6.21 -10.78
N THR A 61 11.85 -5.35 -9.95
CA THR A 61 12.17 -5.27 -8.51
C THR A 61 11.65 -6.48 -7.73
N LEU A 62 10.59 -7.14 -8.23
CA LEU A 62 10.04 -8.39 -7.73
C LEU A 62 9.85 -8.38 -6.21
N VAL A 63 8.95 -7.55 -5.66
CA VAL A 63 8.77 -7.25 -4.23
C VAL A 63 8.90 -8.49 -3.34
N LYS A 64 10.12 -8.87 -2.97
CA LYS A 64 10.48 -10.14 -2.32
C LYS A 64 9.82 -11.40 -2.91
N GLY A 65 9.61 -11.43 -4.24
CA GLY A 65 8.96 -12.55 -4.93
C GLY A 65 7.45 -12.66 -4.68
N LEU A 66 6.80 -11.60 -4.19
CA LEU A 66 5.35 -11.58 -4.00
C LEU A 66 4.63 -11.74 -5.33
N HIS A 67 3.75 -12.75 -5.42
CA HIS A 67 2.94 -12.97 -6.62
C HIS A 67 1.88 -11.88 -6.74
N TYR A 68 1.75 -11.33 -7.95
CA TYR A 68 0.78 -10.27 -8.25
C TYR A 68 -0.66 -10.73 -7.99
N ASP A 69 -0.97 -11.96 -8.40
CA ASP A 69 -2.30 -12.55 -8.27
C ASP A 69 -2.67 -12.78 -6.80
N TRP A 70 -1.70 -13.14 -5.96
CA TRP A 70 -1.93 -13.29 -4.54
C TRP A 70 -2.19 -11.93 -3.89
N PHE A 71 -1.33 -10.95 -4.13
CA PHE A 71 -1.49 -9.60 -3.60
C PHE A 71 -2.85 -8.99 -3.95
N SER A 72 -3.26 -9.12 -5.21
CA SER A 72 -4.53 -8.54 -5.70
C SER A 72 -5.77 -9.26 -5.15
N ALA A 73 -5.61 -10.51 -4.70
CA ALA A 73 -6.68 -11.32 -4.12
C ALA A 73 -6.70 -11.30 -2.59
N LEU A 74 -5.78 -10.60 -1.94
CA LEU A 74 -5.77 -10.49 -0.47
C LEU A 74 -7.00 -9.72 0.01
N GLU A 75 -7.60 -10.22 1.08
CA GLU A 75 -8.70 -9.57 1.80
C GLU A 75 -8.18 -8.91 3.09
N LEU A 76 -8.93 -7.93 3.59
CA LEU A 76 -8.67 -7.33 4.89
C LEU A 76 -8.95 -8.34 6.03
N PRO A 77 -8.25 -8.24 7.17
CA PRO A 77 -8.51 -9.14 8.30
C PRO A 77 -9.97 -9.09 8.74
N PHE A 78 -10.63 -10.25 8.79
CA PHE A 78 -12.03 -10.41 9.20
C PHE A 78 -13.05 -9.67 8.30
N SER A 79 -12.70 -9.41 7.04
CA SER A 79 -13.55 -8.79 6.03
C SER A 79 -13.28 -9.44 4.67
N GLU A 80 -14.25 -9.38 3.74
CA GLU A 80 -14.06 -9.77 2.34
C GLU A 80 -13.61 -8.57 1.47
N GLU A 81 -13.44 -7.39 2.07
CA GLU A 81 -12.95 -6.21 1.36
C GLU A 81 -11.52 -6.41 0.86
N PRO A 82 -11.19 -6.03 -0.39
CA PRO A 82 -9.84 -6.21 -0.91
C PRO A 82 -8.80 -5.38 -0.17
N PHE A 83 -7.70 -6.01 0.25
CA PHE A 83 -6.52 -5.31 0.76
C PHE A 83 -5.93 -4.35 -0.28
N ALA A 84 -5.95 -4.75 -1.56
CA ALA A 84 -5.42 -3.95 -2.65
C ALA A 84 -6.37 -2.84 -3.14
N ALA A 85 -7.47 -2.57 -2.43
CA ALA A 85 -8.37 -1.46 -2.76
C ALA A 85 -7.60 -0.13 -2.79
N PRO A 86 -7.75 0.70 -3.85
CA PRO A 86 -7.01 1.95 -3.99
C PRO A 86 -7.13 2.85 -2.75
N GLU A 87 -8.33 2.97 -2.19
CA GLU A 87 -8.63 3.79 -1.03
C GLU A 87 -7.91 3.28 0.22
N TYR A 88 -7.80 1.96 0.38
CA TYR A 88 -7.10 1.35 1.51
C TYR A 88 -5.58 1.53 1.36
N LEU A 89 -5.03 1.26 0.18
CA LEU A 89 -3.61 1.47 -0.11
C LEU A 89 -3.20 2.95 0.01
N ALA A 90 -4.10 3.88 -0.34
CA ALA A 90 -3.87 5.30 -0.16
C ALA A 90 -3.71 5.71 1.31
N ARG A 91 -4.23 4.95 2.28
CA ARG A 91 -4.00 5.16 3.72
C ARG A 91 -2.56 4.92 4.15
N PHE A 92 -1.81 4.19 3.33
CA PHE A 92 -0.36 4.04 3.47
C PHE A 92 0.38 5.14 2.71
N GLY A 93 -0.28 6.19 2.20
CA GLY A 93 0.40 7.28 1.49
C GLY A 93 0.77 6.97 0.04
N PHE A 94 0.36 5.82 -0.50
CA PHE A 94 0.47 5.57 -1.93
C PHE A 94 -0.47 6.48 -2.72
N LEU A 95 -0.01 6.96 -3.87
CA LEU A 95 -0.77 7.89 -4.68
C LEU A 95 -1.77 7.15 -5.54
N VAL A 96 -3.05 7.47 -5.37
CA VAL A 96 -4.14 6.99 -6.22
C VAL A 96 -4.84 8.17 -6.85
N ASP A 97 -5.45 7.97 -8.01
CA ASP A 97 -6.34 8.94 -8.64
C ASP A 97 -7.79 8.46 -8.42
N PRO A 98 -8.69 9.27 -7.84
CA PRO A 98 -10.09 8.88 -7.63
C PRO A 98 -10.84 8.51 -8.92
N GLN A 99 -10.36 8.98 -10.07
CA GLN A 99 -10.93 8.64 -11.37
C GLN A 99 -10.22 7.44 -12.03
N GLN A 100 -9.18 6.88 -11.40
CA GLN A 100 -8.43 5.75 -11.93
C GLN A 100 -9.32 4.52 -12.09
N LYS A 101 -9.13 3.84 -13.21
CA LYS A 101 -9.72 2.54 -13.49
C LYS A 101 -8.64 1.58 -13.94
N ALA A 102 -8.95 0.29 -13.83
CA ALA A 102 -8.11 -0.74 -14.42
C ALA A 102 -7.86 -0.47 -15.91
N SER A 103 -6.63 -0.72 -16.34
CA SER A 103 -6.17 -0.57 -17.72
C SER A 103 -5.25 -1.72 -18.09
N ASP A 104 -4.88 -1.84 -19.36
CA ASP A 104 -3.94 -2.90 -19.80
C ASP A 104 -2.58 -2.83 -19.08
N LEU A 105 -2.13 -1.62 -18.73
CA LEU A 105 -0.88 -1.40 -17.99
C LEU A 105 -1.06 -1.57 -16.48
N ASN A 106 -2.27 -1.36 -15.96
CA ASN A 106 -2.60 -1.50 -14.54
C ASN A 106 -3.93 -2.26 -14.34
N PRO A 107 -3.95 -3.58 -14.59
CA PRO A 107 -5.19 -4.36 -14.57
C PRO A 107 -5.81 -4.49 -13.17
N GLY A 108 -4.99 -4.38 -12.11
CA GLY A 108 -5.44 -4.42 -10.72
C GLY A 108 -5.86 -3.06 -10.15
N ASN A 109 -5.86 -1.99 -10.96
CA ASN A 109 -6.16 -0.63 -10.52
C ASN A 109 -5.28 -0.17 -9.33
N LEU A 110 -4.02 -0.60 -9.28
CA LEU A 110 -3.10 -0.35 -8.17
C LEU A 110 -2.59 1.11 -8.15
N PRO A 111 -2.02 1.58 -7.03
CA PRO A 111 -1.48 2.94 -6.93
C PRO A 111 -0.35 3.23 -7.92
N VAL A 112 -0.04 4.52 -8.10
CA VAL A 112 1.09 4.98 -8.90
C VAL A 112 2.37 4.27 -8.45
N GLY A 113 3.05 3.65 -9.42
CA GLY A 113 4.29 2.95 -9.16
C GLY A 113 4.15 1.47 -8.85
N PHE A 114 2.94 0.92 -8.72
CA PHE A 114 2.72 -0.52 -8.62
C PHE A 114 2.47 -1.11 -10.01
N SER A 115 3.18 -2.17 -10.36
CA SER A 115 3.00 -2.86 -11.64
C SER A 115 3.15 -4.38 -11.48
N GLN A 116 3.17 -5.09 -12.61
CA GLN A 116 3.42 -6.53 -12.65
C GLN A 116 4.62 -6.81 -13.56
N HIS A 117 5.55 -7.63 -13.07
CA HIS A 117 6.63 -8.20 -13.87
C HIS A 117 6.31 -9.66 -14.17
N ARG A 118 6.31 -10.04 -15.45
CA ARG A 118 6.11 -11.43 -15.87
C ARG A 118 7.45 -12.09 -16.11
N ASP A 119 7.74 -13.13 -15.33
CA ASP A 119 8.92 -13.96 -15.55
C ASP A 119 8.78 -14.74 -16.86
N GLU A 120 9.74 -14.60 -17.77
CA GLU A 120 9.67 -15.17 -19.12
C GLU A 120 9.76 -16.70 -19.14
N LYS A 121 10.40 -17.30 -18.12
CA LYS A 121 10.64 -18.76 -18.07
C LYS A 121 9.45 -19.51 -17.51
N THR A 122 8.85 -18.98 -16.45
CA THR A 122 7.78 -19.61 -15.67
C THR A 122 6.40 -19.04 -16.03
N GLY A 123 6.35 -17.86 -16.64
CA GLY A 123 5.11 -17.13 -16.92
C GLY A 123 4.47 -16.49 -15.70
N THR A 124 5.07 -16.65 -14.51
CA THR A 124 4.56 -16.12 -13.24
C THR A 124 4.58 -14.60 -13.23
N ARG A 125 3.51 -13.99 -12.70
CA ARG A 125 3.44 -12.54 -12.49
C ARG A 125 3.80 -12.19 -11.05
N TYR A 126 4.85 -11.40 -10.89
CA TYR A 126 5.28 -10.87 -9.60
C TYR A 126 4.87 -9.41 -9.47
N LEU A 127 4.52 -9.01 -8.25
CA LEU A 127 4.30 -7.62 -7.92
C LEU A 127 5.62 -6.85 -8.09
N ASP A 128 5.54 -5.71 -8.75
CA ASP A 128 6.69 -4.90 -9.09
C ASP A 128 6.46 -3.44 -8.67
N ILE A 129 7.55 -2.76 -8.33
CA ILE A 129 7.58 -1.35 -7.98
C ILE A 129 8.39 -0.62 -9.04
N THR A 130 7.81 0.40 -9.64
CA THR A 130 8.43 1.18 -10.72
C THR A 130 9.08 2.45 -10.18
N CYS A 131 9.88 3.12 -11.01
CA CYS A 131 10.46 4.43 -10.71
C CYS A 131 9.43 5.43 -10.22
N ALA A 132 8.21 5.39 -10.74
CA ALA A 132 7.15 6.34 -10.39
C ALA A 132 6.76 6.28 -8.91
N ALA A 133 6.97 5.14 -8.24
CA ALA A 133 6.72 5.05 -6.81
C ALA A 133 7.62 6.02 -6.04
N CYS A 134 8.92 6.10 -6.40
CA CYS A 134 9.87 7.00 -5.74
C CYS A 134 9.96 8.40 -6.39
N HIS A 135 9.56 8.51 -7.66
CA HIS A 135 9.71 9.71 -8.49
C HIS A 135 8.36 10.32 -8.90
N THR A 136 7.34 10.22 -8.06
CA THR A 136 6.10 10.98 -8.21
C THR A 136 5.74 11.61 -6.88
N GLY A 137 5.62 12.95 -6.88
CA GLY A 137 5.21 13.72 -5.71
C GLY A 137 3.77 14.19 -5.82
N GLU A 138 3.12 14.43 -4.68
CA GLU A 138 1.81 15.08 -4.63
C GLU A 138 1.78 16.13 -3.51
N LEU A 139 1.27 17.31 -3.84
CA LEU A 139 0.93 18.36 -2.88
C LEU A 139 -0.58 18.42 -2.71
N ARG A 140 -1.05 18.47 -1.47
CA ARG A 140 -2.48 18.57 -1.15
C ARG A 140 -2.79 19.92 -0.53
N TYR A 141 -3.81 20.59 -1.06
CA TYR A 141 -4.26 21.88 -0.54
C TYR A 141 -5.78 22.05 -0.76
N GLN A 142 -6.52 22.31 0.33
CA GLN A 142 -7.97 22.55 0.30
C GLN A 142 -8.77 21.49 -0.48
N GLY A 143 -8.46 20.20 -0.27
CA GLY A 143 -9.13 19.09 -0.93
C GLY A 143 -8.75 18.85 -2.39
N LYS A 144 -7.79 19.62 -2.94
CA LYS A 144 -7.24 19.42 -4.28
C LYS A 144 -5.82 18.87 -4.19
N SER A 145 -5.45 18.08 -5.19
CA SER A 145 -4.10 17.54 -5.32
C SER A 145 -3.40 18.11 -6.56
N LEU A 146 -2.13 18.47 -6.41
CA LEU A 146 -1.21 18.74 -7.53
C LEU A 146 -0.18 17.61 -7.57
N ARG A 147 -0.19 16.83 -8.66
CA ARG A 147 0.73 15.72 -8.88
C ARG A 147 1.88 16.13 -9.80
N ILE A 148 3.07 15.76 -9.39
CA ILE A 148 4.35 16.17 -10.01
C ILE A 148 5.07 14.89 -10.44
N ASP A 149 5.00 14.60 -11.74
CA ASP A 149 5.69 13.46 -12.34
C ASP A 149 7.19 13.78 -12.44
N GLY A 150 8.04 12.89 -11.90
CA GLY A 150 9.47 13.15 -11.69
C GLY A 150 9.81 13.90 -10.40
N GLY A 151 8.81 14.25 -9.58
CA GLY A 151 9.01 14.88 -8.27
C GLY A 151 9.47 13.89 -7.19
N ALA A 152 9.83 14.38 -6.00
CA ALA A 152 10.16 13.52 -4.88
C ALA A 152 8.88 12.90 -4.29
N ALA A 153 8.87 11.58 -4.09
CA ALA A 153 7.78 10.91 -3.36
C ALA A 153 7.77 11.32 -1.88
N MET A 154 6.56 11.44 -1.32
CA MET A 154 6.34 11.82 0.09
C MET A 154 6.21 10.61 1.02
N HIS A 155 6.53 9.40 0.54
CA HIS A 155 6.50 8.17 1.32
C HIS A 155 7.87 7.47 1.30
N SER A 156 8.18 6.69 2.34
CA SER A 156 9.39 5.86 2.38
C SER A 156 9.06 4.39 2.13
N ILE A 157 9.16 3.92 0.89
CA ILE A 157 8.86 2.51 0.54
C ILE A 157 9.83 1.53 1.21
N ALA A 158 11.09 1.96 1.38
CA ALA A 158 12.13 1.12 1.97
C ALA A 158 12.04 1.03 3.51
N ALA A 159 11.22 1.86 4.15
CA ALA A 159 11.17 1.92 5.60
C ALA A 159 10.37 0.75 6.17
N THR A 160 11.10 -0.24 6.67
CA THR A 160 10.59 -1.46 7.31
C THR A 160 10.20 -1.26 8.77
N VAL A 161 10.25 -0.02 9.31
CA VAL A 161 9.97 0.24 10.72
C VAL A 161 8.46 0.18 10.96
N PRO A 162 7.95 -0.83 11.68
CA PRO A 162 6.56 -0.82 12.13
C PRO A 162 6.48 0.30 13.17
N THR A 163 5.91 1.44 12.81
CA THR A 163 5.62 2.48 13.80
C THR A 163 4.24 2.19 14.40
N LEU A 164 4.04 2.57 15.66
CA LEU A 164 2.74 2.54 16.35
C LEU A 164 1.67 3.45 15.69
N ARG A 165 2.03 4.12 14.59
CA ARG A 165 1.18 5.01 13.79
C ARG A 165 1.05 4.55 12.33
N GLY A 166 1.20 3.24 12.06
CA GLY A 166 0.85 2.68 10.74
C GLY A 166 2.00 2.61 9.73
N GLY A 167 3.26 2.59 10.19
CA GLY A 167 4.43 2.45 9.33
C GLY A 167 4.87 3.76 8.68
N ALA A 168 6.10 3.76 8.17
CA ALA A 168 6.74 4.94 7.57
C ALA A 168 6.21 5.34 6.18
N PHE A 169 5.20 4.63 5.67
CA PHE A 169 4.55 4.95 4.39
C PHE A 169 3.59 6.16 4.52
N GLY A 170 2.93 6.35 5.67
CA GLY A 170 1.90 7.38 5.88
C GLY A 170 2.37 8.84 5.91
N GLN A 171 3.64 9.14 5.61
CA GLN A 171 4.17 10.50 5.56
C GLN A 171 3.56 11.37 4.45
N ALA A 172 2.94 10.75 3.45
CA ALA A 172 2.29 11.45 2.33
C ALA A 172 0.87 11.97 2.62
N LEU A 173 0.31 11.68 3.81
CA LEU A 173 -1.06 12.06 4.19
C LEU A 173 -1.12 13.21 5.21
N GLY A 174 0.03 13.71 5.66
CA GLY A 174 0.16 14.81 6.62
C GLY A 174 0.40 16.16 5.96
#